data_AF-A0A9D7B9S7-F1
#
_entry.id   AF-A0A9D7B9S7-F1
#
_cell.length_a   1.000
_cell.length_b   1.000
_cell.length_c   1.000
_cell.angle_alpha   90.00
_cell.angle_beta   90.00
_cell.angle_gamma   90.00
#
_symmetry.space_group_name_H-M   'P 1'
#
loop_
_entity.id
_entity.type
_entity.pdbx_description
1 polymer ?
#
loop_
_entity_poly.entity_id
_entity_poly.type
_entity_poly.pdbx_seq_one_letter_code
_entity_poly.pdbx_strand_id
1 'polypeptide(L)'
;MAIDDILITGSNEVQVAARVALEGAYDPGTGLMRDNLRVLPSFPLTEPFTALGYAHVGGGGEAVAAPVLTTTGNNAIVDWAVVELRSGGEPATVLATRSALVQRDGDVVASDGLNPVSFPVAPGNYHVAIRHRNHLGAMTATPVALSAAATTVDFRLASLATYGTEARKTIAGAFPAEALWAGDVTFNSMLQYVGTDNDRDPILVRIGGSVPTNTASGYLPEDVTLDGTVRYVGDGNDRDPILVNIGGSLPTNTRVEQLP
;
A
#
# COMPACT_ATOMS: atom_id res chain seq x y z
N MET A 1 11.97 -54.63 0.71
CA MET A 1 12.57 -53.32 0.39
C MET A 1 11.39 -52.43 0.06
N ALA A 2 10.84 -51.74 1.06
CA ALA A 2 9.76 -50.80 0.83
C ALA A 2 10.41 -49.56 0.23
N ILE A 3 10.02 -49.21 -0.99
CA ILE A 3 10.34 -47.91 -1.56
C ILE A 3 9.41 -46.95 -0.83
N ASP A 4 10.01 -46.15 0.04
CA ASP A 4 9.36 -45.00 0.65
C ASP A 4 9.14 -44.00 -0.49
N ASP A 5 7.89 -43.84 -0.92
CA ASP A 5 7.50 -42.77 -1.82
C ASP A 5 7.75 -41.46 -1.06
N ILE A 6 8.92 -40.86 -1.28
CA ILE A 6 9.13 -39.45 -0.99
C ILE A 6 8.17 -38.69 -1.92
N LEU A 7 7.01 -38.36 -1.35
CA LEU A 7 6.13 -37.35 -1.90
C LEU A 7 6.92 -36.03 -1.81
N ILE A 8 7.62 -35.65 -2.87
CA ILE A 8 8.08 -34.26 -3.03
C ILE A 8 6.82 -33.45 -3.27
N THR A 9 6.15 -33.04 -2.19
CA THR A 9 5.25 -31.89 -2.25
C THR A 9 6.15 -30.69 -2.51
N GLY A 10 6.42 -30.39 -3.78
CA GLY A 10 6.81 -29.02 -4.13
C GLY A 10 5.78 -28.12 -3.45
N SER A 11 6.23 -27.17 -2.63
CA SER A 11 5.33 -26.25 -1.96
C SER A 11 4.43 -25.64 -3.05
N ASN A 12 3.11 -25.86 -2.97
CA ASN A 12 2.13 -25.17 -3.80
C ASN A 12 2.05 -23.73 -3.31
N GLU A 13 3.15 -23.03 -3.46
CA GLU A 13 3.38 -21.71 -2.94
C GLU A 13 4.16 -20.90 -3.96
N VAL A 14 3.78 -19.63 -4.09
CA VAL A 14 4.50 -18.66 -4.90
C VAL A 14 4.94 -17.48 -4.06
N GLN A 15 6.09 -16.91 -4.41
CA GLN A 15 6.69 -15.79 -3.69
C GLN A 15 6.78 -14.53 -4.55
N VAL A 16 6.36 -13.41 -3.96
CA VAL A 16 6.48 -12.08 -4.57
C VAL A 16 7.37 -11.20 -3.70
N ALA A 17 8.47 -10.72 -4.29
CA ALA A 17 9.30 -9.68 -3.70
C ALA A 17 8.85 -8.32 -4.27
N ALA A 18 7.71 -7.83 -3.78
CA ALA A 18 7.15 -6.57 -4.24
C ALA A 18 7.92 -5.39 -3.65
N ARG A 19 7.96 -4.27 -4.37
CA ARG A 19 8.43 -2.98 -3.85
C ARG A 19 7.46 -1.87 -4.20
N VAL A 20 7.33 -0.87 -3.33
CA VAL A 20 6.38 0.24 -3.49
C VAL A 20 6.89 1.52 -2.84
N ALA A 21 6.50 2.67 -3.37
CA ALA A 21 6.67 3.96 -2.72
C ALA A 21 5.28 4.53 -2.43
N LEU A 22 5.10 5.08 -1.24
CA LEU A 22 3.87 5.76 -0.81
C LEU A 22 4.15 7.26 -0.84
N GLU A 23 3.45 7.99 -1.71
CA GLU A 23 3.70 9.41 -1.94
C GLU A 23 3.72 10.21 -0.63
N GLY A 24 2.80 9.91 0.29
CA GLY A 24 2.71 10.60 1.58
C GLY A 24 4.03 10.55 2.37
N ALA A 25 4.66 9.38 2.43
CA ALA A 25 5.85 9.14 3.23
C ALA A 25 7.18 9.28 2.46
N TYR A 26 7.17 9.15 1.12
CA TYR A 26 8.38 9.08 0.31
C TYR A 26 9.14 10.41 0.26
N ASP A 27 10.44 10.37 0.57
CA ASP A 27 11.35 11.50 0.47
C ASP A 27 12.27 11.34 -0.75
N PRO A 28 12.08 12.13 -1.82
CA PRO A 28 12.89 12.03 -3.03
C PRO A 28 14.32 12.60 -2.87
N GLY A 29 14.64 13.19 -1.72
CA GLY A 29 16.00 13.60 -1.36
C GLY A 29 16.85 12.45 -0.81
N THR A 30 16.22 11.46 -0.17
CA THR A 30 16.91 10.30 0.43
C THR A 30 16.58 8.96 -0.25
N GLY A 31 15.49 8.90 -1.00
CA GLY A 31 14.98 7.65 -1.59
C GLY A 31 14.32 6.72 -0.57
N LEU A 32 14.02 7.22 0.62
CA LEU A 32 13.41 6.47 1.72
C LEU A 32 12.03 7.06 2.09
N MET A 33 11.16 6.23 2.66
CA MET A 33 9.92 6.65 3.27
C MET A 33 10.10 6.97 4.75
N ARG A 34 9.28 7.88 5.29
CA ARG A 34 9.18 8.12 6.74
C ARG A 34 8.51 6.94 7.44
N ASP A 35 8.95 6.63 8.66
CA ASP A 35 8.51 5.49 9.47
C ASP A 35 7.88 5.94 10.81
N ASN A 36 7.23 7.10 10.82
CA ASN A 36 6.62 7.65 12.03
C ASN A 36 5.52 6.73 12.60
N LEU A 37 4.79 6.00 11.76
CA LEU A 37 3.65 5.21 12.20
C LEU A 37 4.05 4.04 13.09
N ARG A 38 5.14 3.32 12.79
CA ARG A 38 5.54 2.12 13.56
C ARG A 38 5.88 2.39 15.02
N VAL A 39 6.20 3.64 15.37
CA VAL A 39 6.51 4.03 16.75
C VAL A 39 5.28 4.52 17.53
N LEU A 40 4.12 4.63 16.86
CA LEU A 40 2.88 5.02 17.51
C LEU A 40 2.38 3.87 18.41
N PRO A 41 1.92 4.16 19.63
CA PRO A 41 1.22 3.17 20.47
C PRO A 41 -0.04 2.61 19.81
N SER A 42 -0.61 3.34 18.83
CA SER A 42 -1.79 2.96 18.07
C SER A 42 -1.48 2.19 16.77
N PHE A 43 -0.21 1.92 16.43
CA PHE A 43 0.10 1.12 15.25
C PHE A 43 -0.53 -0.27 15.38
N PRO A 44 -1.28 -0.75 14.39
CA PRO A 44 -2.05 -1.98 14.53
C PRO A 44 -1.11 -3.20 14.41
N LEU A 45 -1.20 -4.11 15.39
CA LEU A 45 -0.45 -5.37 15.38
C LEU A 45 -1.11 -6.47 14.55
N THR A 46 -2.38 -6.28 14.18
CA THR A 46 -3.10 -7.08 13.20
C THR A 46 -3.38 -6.19 12.01
N GLU A 47 -3.37 -6.74 10.80
CA GLU A 47 -3.65 -5.98 9.59
C GLU A 47 -4.96 -5.16 9.70
N PRO A 48 -4.99 -3.91 9.24
CA PRO A 48 -6.13 -3.01 9.43
C PRO A 48 -7.23 -3.17 8.38
N PHE A 49 -6.98 -3.89 7.29
CA PHE A 49 -7.84 -3.92 6.11
C PHE A 49 -9.15 -4.67 6.37
N THR A 50 -9.13 -5.75 7.16
CA THR A 50 -10.37 -6.39 7.62
C THR A 50 -11.28 -5.40 8.36
N ALA A 51 -10.72 -4.55 9.22
CA ALA A 51 -11.49 -3.53 9.94
C ALA A 51 -11.98 -2.38 9.04
N LEU A 52 -11.28 -2.13 7.93
CA LEU A 52 -11.71 -1.20 6.87
C LEU A 52 -12.76 -1.80 5.92
N GLY A 53 -13.17 -3.06 6.12
CA GLY A 53 -14.18 -3.74 5.31
C GLY A 53 -13.64 -4.36 4.01
N TYR A 54 -12.32 -4.44 3.86
CA TYR A 54 -11.71 -5.13 2.71
C TYR A 54 -11.95 -6.64 2.80
N ALA A 55 -12.41 -7.24 1.71
CA ALA A 55 -12.70 -8.67 1.63
C ALA A 55 -11.48 -9.46 1.14
N HIS A 56 -10.77 -10.11 2.06
CA HIS A 56 -9.65 -10.98 1.72
C HIS A 56 -10.07 -12.27 1.00
N VAL A 57 -9.17 -12.80 0.16
CA VAL A 57 -9.32 -14.13 -0.48
C VAL A 57 -8.15 -15.00 -0.02
N GLY A 58 -8.42 -15.98 0.83
CA GLY A 58 -7.41 -16.94 1.32
C GLY A 58 -6.30 -16.37 2.23
N GLY A 59 -6.32 -15.07 2.54
CA GLY A 59 -5.49 -14.40 3.55
C GLY A 59 -6.33 -13.63 4.56
N GLY A 60 -5.78 -12.55 5.12
CA GLY A 60 -6.43 -11.73 6.13
C GLY A 60 -6.11 -12.20 7.55
N GLY A 61 -6.16 -11.27 8.51
CA GLY A 61 -5.80 -11.53 9.91
C GLY A 61 -4.30 -11.71 10.17
N GLU A 62 -3.44 -11.39 9.20
CA GLU A 62 -2.00 -11.36 9.41
C GLU A 62 -1.64 -10.43 10.57
N ALA A 63 -0.69 -10.88 11.40
CA ALA A 63 -0.26 -10.15 12.58
C ALA A 63 1.26 -10.00 12.61
N VAL A 64 1.71 -8.83 13.08
CA VAL A 64 3.12 -8.50 13.28
C VAL A 64 3.46 -8.60 14.76
N ALA A 65 4.59 -9.23 15.07
CA ALA A 65 5.10 -9.26 16.43
C ALA A 65 5.79 -7.93 16.76
N ALA A 66 5.55 -7.37 17.96
CA ALA A 66 6.12 -6.09 18.38
C ALA A 66 7.65 -5.93 18.17
N PRO A 67 8.50 -6.98 18.34
CA PRO A 67 9.92 -6.87 18.03
C PRO A 67 10.24 -6.46 16.59
N VAL A 68 9.41 -6.82 15.61
CA VAL A 68 9.60 -6.43 14.20
C VAL A 68 9.59 -4.91 14.04
N LEU A 69 8.75 -4.22 14.82
CA LEU A 69 8.61 -2.76 14.79
C LEU A 69 9.80 -2.01 15.43
N THR A 70 10.71 -2.74 16.09
CA THR A 70 11.92 -2.15 16.68
C THR A 70 13.05 -1.95 15.65
N THR A 71 12.94 -2.58 14.48
CA THR A 71 13.87 -2.40 13.36
C THR A 71 13.94 -0.94 12.93
N THR A 72 15.16 -0.43 12.70
CA THR A 72 15.43 0.95 12.26
C THR A 72 16.26 0.96 10.97
N GLY A 73 16.43 2.14 10.35
CA GLY A 73 17.16 2.26 9.08
C GLY A 73 16.29 1.85 7.89
N ASN A 74 16.90 1.40 6.79
CA ASN A 74 16.20 1.10 5.54
C ASN A 74 15.04 0.10 5.71
N ASN A 75 15.20 -0.87 6.62
CA ASN A 75 14.23 -1.95 6.83
C ASN A 75 13.19 -1.61 7.90
N ALA A 76 13.15 -0.38 8.41
CA ALA A 76 12.14 0.02 9.37
C ALA A 76 10.75 -0.02 8.72
N ILE A 77 9.74 -0.45 9.48
CA ILE A 77 8.36 -0.55 8.98
C ILE A 77 7.74 0.84 8.81
N VAL A 78 7.15 1.09 7.66
CA VAL A 78 6.39 2.31 7.31
C VAL A 78 4.92 2.11 7.62
N ASP A 79 4.29 1.11 7.01
CA ASP A 79 2.87 0.81 7.17
C ASP A 79 2.52 -0.61 6.66
N TRP A 80 1.25 -0.99 6.76
CA TRP A 80 0.65 -2.19 6.16
C TRP A 80 0.21 -1.94 4.71
N ALA A 81 0.33 -2.97 3.87
CA ALA A 81 -0.22 -3.02 2.51
C ALA A 81 -0.93 -4.36 2.27
N VAL A 82 -1.81 -4.43 1.26
CA VAL A 82 -2.33 -5.69 0.73
C VAL A 82 -1.67 -5.99 -0.59
N VAL A 83 -1.14 -7.20 -0.74
CA VAL A 83 -0.70 -7.75 -2.02
C VAL A 83 -1.76 -8.72 -2.51
N GLU A 84 -2.23 -8.51 -3.75
CA GLU A 84 -3.22 -9.36 -4.39
C GLU A 84 -2.58 -10.14 -5.55
N LEU A 85 -2.92 -11.43 -5.64
CA LEU A 85 -2.74 -12.22 -6.86
C LEU A 85 -4.09 -12.33 -7.56
N ARG A 86 -4.15 -11.80 -8.78
CA ARG A 86 -5.35 -11.78 -9.61
C ARG A 86 -5.16 -12.71 -10.81
N SER A 87 -6.26 -13.26 -11.31
CA SER A 87 -6.24 -14.23 -12.41
C SER A 87 -5.53 -13.66 -13.63
N GLY A 88 -4.61 -14.44 -14.21
CA GLY A 88 -3.90 -14.04 -15.43
C GLY A 88 -4.78 -13.97 -16.68
N GLY A 89 -5.98 -14.55 -16.66
CA GLY A 89 -6.96 -14.47 -17.76
C GLY A 89 -8.10 -13.49 -17.51
N GLU A 90 -8.49 -13.31 -16.25
CA GLU A 90 -9.64 -12.49 -15.83
C GLU A 90 -9.19 -11.53 -14.71
N PRO A 91 -8.58 -10.39 -15.04
CA PRO A 91 -7.83 -9.58 -14.08
C PRO A 91 -8.70 -8.97 -12.97
N ALA A 92 -10.03 -8.89 -13.14
CA ALA A 92 -10.97 -8.52 -12.08
C ALA A 92 -11.09 -9.56 -10.95
N THR A 93 -10.71 -10.83 -11.21
CA THR A 93 -10.84 -11.91 -10.24
C THR A 93 -9.62 -12.00 -9.34
N VAL A 94 -9.80 -11.66 -8.06
CA VAL A 94 -8.78 -11.88 -7.01
C VAL A 94 -8.77 -13.37 -6.62
N LEU A 95 -7.61 -14.01 -6.71
CA LEU A 95 -7.42 -15.43 -6.41
C LEU A 95 -6.80 -15.66 -5.04
N ALA A 96 -5.93 -14.74 -4.58
CA ALA A 96 -5.36 -14.78 -3.25
C ALA A 96 -4.94 -13.38 -2.79
N THR A 97 -5.01 -13.12 -1.49
CA THR A 97 -4.53 -11.89 -0.86
C THR A 97 -3.63 -12.19 0.33
N ARG A 98 -2.72 -11.26 0.62
CA ARG A 98 -1.88 -11.26 1.83
C ARG A 98 -1.70 -9.82 2.30
N SER A 99 -1.90 -9.60 3.59
CA SER A 99 -1.44 -8.36 4.22
C SER A 99 0.06 -8.46 4.53
N ALA A 100 0.79 -7.41 4.21
CA ALA A 100 2.24 -7.33 4.22
C ALA A 100 2.70 -6.00 4.82
N LEU A 101 3.97 -5.90 5.19
CA LEU A 101 4.56 -4.70 5.76
C LEU A 101 5.43 -4.00 4.71
N VAL A 102 5.29 -2.68 4.62
CA VAL A 102 6.13 -1.82 3.76
C VAL A 102 7.33 -1.34 4.59
N GLN A 103 8.53 -1.45 4.06
CA GLN A 103 9.76 -0.94 4.65
C GLN A 103 10.18 0.41 4.07
N ARG A 104 11.05 1.17 4.76
CA ARG A 104 11.43 2.53 4.35
C ARG A 104 12.06 2.60 2.96
N ASP A 105 12.82 1.60 2.55
CA ASP A 105 13.41 1.55 1.20
C ASP A 105 12.45 1.02 0.11
N GLY A 106 11.20 0.74 0.50
CA GLY A 106 10.13 0.33 -0.40
C GLY A 106 9.91 -1.17 -0.47
N ASP A 107 10.70 -2.00 0.20
CA ASP A 107 10.46 -3.45 0.21
C ASP A 107 9.13 -3.79 0.88
N VAL A 108 8.38 -4.71 0.27
CA VAL A 108 7.12 -5.22 0.81
C VAL A 108 7.36 -6.66 1.26
N VAL A 109 7.32 -6.87 2.58
CA VAL A 109 7.71 -8.11 3.24
C VAL A 109 6.55 -8.73 4.00
N ALA A 110 6.64 -10.03 4.26
CA ALA A 110 5.71 -10.73 5.13
C ALA A 110 5.69 -10.13 6.55
N SER A 111 4.75 -10.58 7.39
CA SER A 111 4.57 -10.02 8.74
C SER A 111 5.73 -10.32 9.72
N ASP A 112 6.71 -11.12 9.30
CA ASP A 112 7.99 -11.29 10.00
C ASP A 112 8.98 -10.13 9.78
N GLY A 113 8.69 -9.22 8.84
CA GLY A 113 9.51 -8.06 8.54
C GLY A 113 10.78 -8.37 7.75
N LEU A 114 10.91 -9.55 7.14
CA LEU A 114 12.13 -9.95 6.42
C LEU A 114 11.85 -10.67 5.10
N ASN A 115 10.93 -11.63 5.10
CA ASN A 115 10.77 -12.54 3.95
C ASN A 115 9.87 -11.95 2.86
N PRO A 116 10.05 -12.34 1.58
CA PRO A 116 9.10 -12.05 0.52
C PRO A 116 7.69 -12.58 0.84
N VAL A 117 6.67 -12.02 0.19
CA VAL A 117 5.27 -12.34 0.48
C VAL A 117 4.91 -13.74 -0.04
N SER A 118 4.47 -14.55 0.92
CA SER A 118 4.04 -15.96 0.88
C SER A 118 2.62 -16.27 0.35
N PHE A 119 2.37 -16.87 -0.83
CA PHE A 119 1.01 -17.22 -1.27
C PHE A 119 0.84 -18.72 -1.51
N PRO A 120 -0.07 -19.42 -0.79
CA PRO A 120 -0.31 -20.86 -0.93
C PRO A 120 -1.17 -21.18 -2.16
N VAL A 121 -0.69 -20.77 -3.33
CA VAL A 121 -1.27 -21.05 -4.64
C VAL A 121 -0.24 -21.72 -5.54
N ALA A 122 -0.70 -22.44 -6.56
CA ALA A 122 0.20 -23.10 -7.49
C ALA A 122 1.05 -22.09 -8.29
N PRO A 123 2.28 -22.45 -8.71
CA PRO A 123 3.02 -21.68 -9.70
C PRO A 123 2.21 -21.40 -10.96
N GLY A 124 2.34 -20.19 -11.50
CA GLY A 124 1.50 -19.74 -12.61
C GLY A 124 1.69 -18.27 -12.95
N ASN A 125 0.90 -17.77 -13.89
CA ASN A 125 0.91 -16.37 -14.30
C ASN A 125 -0.20 -15.59 -13.61
N TYR A 126 0.16 -14.57 -12.85
CA TYR A 126 -0.77 -13.76 -12.04
C TYR A 126 -0.57 -12.28 -12.30
N HIS A 127 -1.65 -11.51 -12.38
CA HIS A 127 -1.51 -10.08 -12.16
C HIS A 127 -1.20 -9.86 -10.68
N VAL A 128 -0.19 -9.03 -10.39
CA VAL A 128 0.16 -8.64 -9.02
C VAL A 128 -0.37 -7.24 -8.82
N ALA A 129 -1.17 -7.04 -7.77
CA ALA A 129 -1.61 -5.73 -7.35
C ALA A 129 -1.15 -5.41 -5.93
N ILE A 130 -0.99 -4.13 -5.64
CA ILE A 130 -0.71 -3.61 -4.31
C ILE A 130 -1.71 -2.53 -3.94
N ARG A 131 -2.28 -2.62 -2.75
CA ARG A 131 -3.23 -1.67 -2.17
C ARG A 131 -2.74 -1.16 -0.83
N HIS A 132 -3.12 0.06 -0.47
CA HIS A 132 -2.77 0.69 0.80
C HIS A 132 -3.99 1.43 1.36
N ARG A 133 -4.08 1.55 2.69
CA ARG A 133 -5.30 1.99 3.39
C ARG A 133 -5.79 3.40 3.03
N ASN A 134 -4.91 4.25 2.50
CA ASN A 134 -5.24 5.61 2.09
C ASN A 134 -4.51 6.09 0.83
N HIS A 135 -4.08 5.15 -0.02
CA HIS A 135 -3.50 5.46 -1.33
C HIS A 135 -4.17 4.60 -2.40
N LEU A 136 -4.32 5.14 -3.62
CA LEU A 136 -4.82 4.38 -4.75
C LEU A 136 -3.81 3.29 -5.12
N GLY A 137 -4.26 2.04 -5.15
CA GLY A 137 -3.46 0.89 -5.54
C GLY A 137 -3.06 0.89 -7.01
N ALA A 138 -2.13 -0.02 -7.34
CA ALA A 138 -1.67 -0.27 -8.69
C ALA A 138 -1.54 -1.77 -8.96
N MET A 139 -1.69 -2.17 -10.22
CA MET A 139 -1.57 -3.56 -10.68
C MET A 139 -0.64 -3.63 -11.89
N THR A 140 0.07 -4.75 -12.04
CA THR A 140 0.86 -5.03 -13.26
C THR A 140 -0.05 -5.06 -14.50
N ALA A 141 0.41 -4.45 -15.61
CA ALA A 141 -0.36 -4.41 -16.86
C ALA A 141 -0.57 -5.81 -17.46
N THR A 142 0.41 -6.70 -17.28
CA THR A 142 0.40 -8.08 -17.74
C THR A 142 0.62 -9.03 -16.58
N PRO A 143 0.19 -10.29 -16.68
CA PRO A 143 0.52 -11.31 -15.70
C PRO A 143 2.03 -11.52 -15.57
N VAL A 144 2.49 -11.78 -14.35
CA VAL A 144 3.87 -12.12 -13.99
C VAL A 144 3.92 -13.61 -13.67
N ALA A 145 4.92 -14.30 -14.19
CA ALA A 145 5.18 -15.70 -13.86
C ALA A 145 5.73 -15.81 -12.44
N LEU A 146 5.01 -16.49 -11.55
CA LEU A 146 5.37 -16.69 -10.16
C LEU A 146 5.65 -18.16 -9.87
N SER A 147 6.57 -18.41 -8.95
CA SER A 147 6.98 -19.73 -8.49
C SER A 147 7.41 -19.68 -7.02
N ALA A 148 7.85 -20.81 -6.48
CA ALA A 148 8.43 -20.85 -5.13
C ALA A 148 9.70 -19.96 -5.00
N ALA A 149 10.37 -19.63 -6.11
CA ALA A 149 11.42 -18.62 -6.11
C ALA A 149 10.80 -17.21 -6.19
N ALA A 150 11.19 -16.35 -5.25
CA ALA A 150 10.71 -14.98 -5.18
C ALA A 150 10.93 -14.21 -6.48
N THR A 151 9.84 -13.70 -7.06
CA THR A 151 9.88 -12.85 -8.26
C THR A 151 9.72 -11.40 -7.86
N THR A 152 10.64 -10.54 -8.32
CA THR A 152 10.60 -9.11 -8.03
C THR A 152 9.53 -8.40 -8.84
N VAL A 153 8.68 -7.62 -8.17
CA VAL A 153 7.72 -6.70 -8.80
C VAL A 153 7.88 -5.32 -8.17
N ASP A 154 8.66 -4.45 -8.81
CA ASP A 154 8.97 -3.13 -8.26
C ASP A 154 8.04 -2.06 -8.84
N PHE A 155 7.02 -1.68 -8.05
CA PHE A 155 6.07 -0.63 -8.42
C PHE A 155 6.69 0.78 -8.43
N ARG A 156 7.95 0.96 -8.06
CA ARG A 156 8.63 2.26 -8.09
C ARG A 156 9.29 2.56 -9.43
N LEU A 157 9.43 1.55 -10.28
CA LEU A 157 10.06 1.70 -11.58
C LEU A 157 9.05 2.19 -12.63
N ALA A 158 9.38 3.30 -13.30
CA ALA A 158 8.63 3.79 -14.45
C ALA A 158 8.59 2.77 -15.62
N SER A 159 9.55 1.85 -15.69
CA SER A 159 9.59 0.78 -16.69
C SER A 159 8.61 -0.36 -16.41
N LEU A 160 8.09 -0.50 -15.18
CA LEU A 160 7.04 -1.48 -14.90
C LEU A 160 5.73 -0.97 -15.50
N ALA A 161 5.25 -1.61 -16.56
CA ALA A 161 3.94 -1.32 -17.11
C ALA A 161 2.84 -1.69 -16.10
N THR A 162 1.95 -0.75 -15.82
CA THR A 162 0.80 -0.92 -14.92
C THR A 162 -0.51 -0.94 -15.70
N TYR A 163 -1.51 -1.59 -15.13
CA TYR A 163 -2.88 -1.55 -15.65
C TYR A 163 -3.41 -0.10 -15.64
N GLY A 164 -4.26 0.21 -16.62
CA GLY A 164 -4.88 1.52 -16.73
C GLY A 164 -3.92 2.64 -17.14
N THR A 165 -4.27 3.87 -16.79
CA THR A 165 -3.55 5.09 -17.17
C THR A 165 -3.16 5.86 -15.93
N GLU A 166 -1.90 6.30 -15.84
CA GLU A 166 -1.38 7.04 -14.67
C GLU A 166 -1.70 6.34 -13.33
N ALA A 167 -1.51 5.01 -13.27
CA ALA A 167 -1.77 4.23 -12.06
C ALA A 167 -0.92 4.66 -10.85
N ARG A 168 0.17 5.38 -11.10
CA ARG A 168 1.13 5.86 -10.11
C ARG A 168 1.53 7.30 -10.42
N LYS A 169 2.00 7.98 -9.39
CA LYS A 169 2.53 9.34 -9.43
C LYS A 169 4.04 9.31 -9.64
N THR A 170 4.52 10.02 -10.66
CA THR A 170 5.95 10.30 -10.79
C THR A 170 6.37 11.34 -9.75
N ILE A 171 7.30 10.96 -8.87
CA ILE A 171 7.96 11.87 -7.92
C ILE A 171 9.38 12.13 -8.45
N ALA A 172 9.69 13.40 -8.73
CA ALA A 172 11.01 13.83 -9.15
C ALA A 172 11.91 14.16 -7.94
N GLY A 173 13.22 14.09 -8.12
CA GLY A 173 14.22 14.49 -7.13
C GLY A 173 15.56 13.78 -7.34
N ALA A 174 16.38 13.72 -6.29
CA ALA A 174 17.66 12.99 -6.34
C ALA A 174 17.45 11.48 -6.49
N PHE A 175 16.36 10.97 -5.93
CA PHE A 175 15.90 9.59 -6.04
C PHE A 175 14.49 9.58 -6.62
N PRO A 176 14.34 9.66 -7.96
CA PRO A 176 13.02 9.63 -8.57
C PRO A 176 12.36 8.26 -8.41
N ALA A 177 11.04 8.24 -8.26
CA ALA A 177 10.26 7.01 -8.13
C ALA A 177 8.82 7.21 -8.63
N GLU A 178 8.20 6.11 -9.02
CA GLU A 178 6.75 6.00 -9.15
C GLU A 178 6.14 5.64 -7.78
N ALA A 179 5.19 6.42 -7.29
CA ALA A 179 4.54 6.18 -6.00
C ALA A 179 3.04 5.93 -6.17
N LEU A 180 2.42 5.21 -5.24
CA LEU A 180 0.96 5.17 -5.15
C LEU A 180 0.44 6.58 -4.84
N TRP A 181 -0.68 6.96 -5.45
CA TRP A 181 -1.30 8.27 -5.24
C TRP A 181 -1.90 8.34 -3.83
N ALA A 182 -1.44 9.29 -3.01
CA ALA A 182 -1.98 9.47 -1.67
C ALA A 182 -3.35 10.16 -1.68
N GLY A 183 -4.18 9.89 -0.67
CA GLY A 183 -5.33 10.72 -0.33
C GLY A 183 -6.69 10.05 -0.28
N ASP A 184 -6.79 8.74 -0.54
CA ASP A 184 -8.07 8.01 -0.52
C ASP A 184 -8.40 7.64 0.93
N VAL A 185 -8.73 8.64 1.74
CA VAL A 185 -8.86 8.48 3.20
C VAL A 185 -10.06 7.61 3.59
N THR A 186 -10.95 7.33 2.63
CA THR A 186 -12.14 6.51 2.82
C THR A 186 -11.99 5.10 2.24
N PHE A 187 -10.86 4.79 1.59
CA PHE A 187 -10.57 3.51 0.94
C PHE A 187 -11.64 3.11 -0.10
N ASN A 188 -12.20 4.09 -0.79
CA ASN A 188 -13.30 3.91 -1.74
C ASN A 188 -12.84 3.81 -3.21
N SER A 189 -11.52 3.80 -3.45
CA SER A 189 -10.87 3.72 -4.77
C SER A 189 -11.06 4.95 -5.65
N MET A 190 -11.39 6.11 -5.05
CA MET A 190 -11.66 7.36 -5.75
C MET A 190 -11.16 8.57 -4.95
N LEU A 191 -10.22 9.32 -5.50
CA LEU A 191 -9.82 10.62 -4.96
C LEU A 191 -10.75 11.72 -5.42
N GLN A 192 -11.36 12.42 -4.46
CA GLN A 192 -12.17 13.61 -4.71
C GLN A 192 -11.92 14.69 -3.65
N TYR A 193 -11.82 15.95 -4.08
CA TYR A 193 -11.57 17.08 -3.15
C TYR A 193 -12.82 17.88 -2.78
N VAL A 194 -13.85 17.86 -3.63
CA VAL A 194 -15.16 18.49 -3.39
C VAL A 194 -16.27 17.56 -3.85
N GLY A 195 -17.50 17.85 -3.42
CA GLY A 195 -18.67 17.03 -3.72
C GLY A 195 -19.04 16.14 -2.54
N THR A 196 -20.10 15.34 -2.72
CA THR A 196 -20.47 14.31 -1.74
C THR A 196 -19.36 13.26 -1.68
N ASP A 197 -19.07 12.75 -0.49
CA ASP A 197 -18.06 11.70 -0.25
C ASP A 197 -16.62 12.09 -0.62
N ASN A 198 -16.30 13.39 -0.61
CA ASN A 198 -14.94 13.87 -0.82
C ASN A 198 -13.99 13.46 0.34
N ASP A 199 -12.71 13.30 0.03
CA ASP A 199 -11.67 12.88 0.98
C ASP A 199 -11.20 14.01 1.91
N ARG A 200 -11.51 15.27 1.57
CA ARG A 200 -11.10 16.44 2.34
C ARG A 200 -11.91 16.58 3.65
N ASP A 201 -13.21 16.33 3.59
CA ASP A 201 -14.11 16.56 4.72
C ASP A 201 -13.85 15.61 5.91
N PRO A 202 -13.56 14.30 5.72
CA PRO A 202 -13.13 13.42 6.80
C PRO A 202 -11.92 13.96 7.58
N ILE A 203 -10.95 14.59 6.91
CA ILE A 203 -9.78 15.21 7.55
C ILE A 203 -10.22 16.33 8.50
N LEU A 204 -11.14 17.20 8.05
CA LEU A 204 -11.67 18.28 8.89
C LEU A 204 -12.45 17.74 10.09
N VAL A 205 -13.29 16.74 9.86
CA VAL A 205 -14.09 16.08 10.91
C VAL A 205 -13.17 15.45 11.96
N ARG A 206 -12.09 14.77 11.52
CA ARG A 206 -11.12 14.11 12.41
C ARG A 206 -10.48 15.06 13.42
N ILE A 207 -10.18 16.30 13.04
CA ILE A 207 -9.57 17.31 13.92
C ILE A 207 -10.61 18.10 14.75
N GLY A 208 -11.89 17.70 14.71
CA GLY A 208 -12.98 18.32 15.49
C GLY A 208 -13.87 19.29 14.70
N GLY A 209 -13.75 19.35 13.37
CA GLY A 209 -14.73 19.92 12.45
C GLY A 209 -14.79 21.45 12.35
N SER A 210 -14.44 22.18 13.41
CA SER A 210 -14.70 23.62 13.53
C SER A 210 -13.45 24.49 13.62
N VAL A 211 -12.37 23.98 14.21
CA VAL A 211 -11.10 24.70 14.38
C VAL A 211 -10.05 24.06 13.46
N PRO A 212 -9.80 24.62 12.26
CA PRO A 212 -8.97 23.96 11.25
C PRO A 212 -7.49 23.82 11.64
N THR A 213 -7.04 24.54 12.68
CA THR A 213 -5.69 24.45 13.23
C THR A 213 -5.53 23.35 14.28
N ASN A 214 -6.61 22.67 14.69
CA ASN A 214 -6.49 21.49 15.53
C ASN A 214 -5.78 20.37 14.78
N THR A 215 -5.22 19.45 15.56
CA THR A 215 -4.60 18.24 15.05
C THR A 215 -5.15 17.02 15.77
N ALA A 216 -5.03 15.86 15.13
CA ALA A 216 -5.35 14.57 15.76
C ALA A 216 -4.20 13.60 15.52
N SER A 217 -3.65 13.01 16.58
CA SER A 217 -2.54 12.06 16.47
C SER A 217 -3.01 10.61 16.57
N GLY A 218 -2.35 9.72 15.85
CA GLY A 218 -2.60 8.29 15.87
C GLY A 218 -2.48 7.63 14.50
N TYR A 219 -2.76 6.33 14.47
CA TYR A 219 -2.87 5.57 13.23
C TYR A 219 -4.26 5.79 12.63
N LEU A 220 -4.38 6.80 11.77
CA LEU A 220 -5.66 7.32 11.30
C LEU A 220 -5.74 7.27 9.77
N PRO A 221 -6.84 6.78 9.16
CA PRO A 221 -7.01 6.77 7.70
C PRO A 221 -6.76 8.13 7.04
N GLU A 222 -7.12 9.21 7.75
CA GLU A 222 -7.00 10.59 7.30
C GLU A 222 -5.57 11.16 7.34
N ASP A 223 -4.60 10.43 7.91
CA ASP A 223 -3.18 10.80 7.89
C ASP A 223 -2.57 10.41 6.53
N VAL A 224 -2.76 11.29 5.55
CA VAL A 224 -2.29 11.13 4.16
C VAL A 224 -0.77 11.23 4.10
N THR A 225 -0.15 11.99 5.00
CA THR A 225 1.31 12.17 5.05
C THR A 225 2.03 11.03 5.79
N LEU A 226 1.30 10.15 6.48
CA LEU A 226 1.82 9.02 7.27
C LEU A 226 2.83 9.47 8.35
N ASP A 227 2.62 10.66 8.92
CA ASP A 227 3.50 11.23 9.95
C ASP A 227 2.99 11.00 11.39
N GLY A 228 1.81 10.38 11.52
CA GLY A 228 1.11 10.09 12.76
C GLY A 228 0.26 11.24 13.29
N THR A 229 0.08 12.32 12.53
CA THR A 229 -0.69 13.51 12.93
C THR A 229 -1.50 14.10 11.77
N VAL A 230 -2.82 13.97 11.87
CA VAL A 230 -3.77 14.57 10.94
C VAL A 230 -3.84 16.09 11.15
N ARG A 231 -3.66 16.85 10.06
CA ARG A 231 -3.74 18.32 10.00
C ARG A 231 -4.57 18.77 8.80
N TYR A 232 -5.41 19.79 9.01
CA TYR A 232 -6.21 20.35 7.93
C TYR A 232 -5.57 21.60 7.28
N VAL A 233 -4.80 22.39 8.02
CA VAL A 233 -4.08 23.57 7.50
C VAL A 233 -2.64 23.62 8.00
N GLY A 234 -1.84 24.52 7.41
CA GLY A 234 -0.43 24.67 7.72
C GLY A 234 0.44 23.75 6.88
N ASP A 235 1.75 23.85 7.07
CA ASP A 235 2.72 23.04 6.34
C ASP A 235 2.55 21.55 6.71
N GLY A 236 2.57 20.68 5.69
CA GLY A 236 2.37 19.25 5.87
C GLY A 236 0.95 18.85 6.27
N ASN A 237 -0.06 19.60 5.81
CA ASN A 237 -1.47 19.19 5.98
C ASN A 237 -1.85 18.04 5.03
N ASP A 238 -2.85 17.26 5.43
CA ASP A 238 -3.26 16.04 4.74
C ASP A 238 -4.21 16.29 3.57
N ARG A 239 -4.81 17.48 3.48
CA ARG A 239 -5.76 17.80 2.40
C ARG A 239 -5.09 18.25 1.11
N ASP A 240 -3.94 18.91 1.20
CA ASP A 240 -3.25 19.46 0.03
C ASP A 240 -2.79 18.36 -0.95
N PRO A 241 -2.24 17.21 -0.52
CA PRO A 241 -1.92 16.10 -1.42
C PRO A 241 -3.12 15.65 -2.26
N ILE A 242 -4.32 15.59 -1.69
CA ILE A 242 -5.55 15.21 -2.41
C ILE A 242 -5.80 16.20 -3.55
N LEU A 243 -5.79 17.51 -3.26
CA LEU A 243 -6.01 18.55 -4.27
C LEU A 243 -4.96 18.49 -5.38
N VAL A 244 -3.69 18.33 -5.02
CA VAL A 244 -2.59 18.20 -5.99
C VAL A 244 -2.79 16.98 -6.88
N ASN A 245 -3.19 15.84 -6.32
CA ASN A 245 -3.32 14.57 -7.03
C ASN A 245 -4.48 14.52 -8.03
N ILE A 246 -5.51 15.35 -7.84
CA ILE A 246 -6.60 15.52 -8.81
C ILE A 246 -6.33 16.63 -9.85
N GLY A 247 -5.18 17.31 -9.78
CA GLY A 247 -4.76 18.32 -10.78
C GLY A 247 -4.57 19.74 -10.24
N GLY A 248 -4.64 19.95 -8.92
CA GLY A 248 -4.17 21.14 -8.20
C GLY A 248 -5.01 22.41 -8.33
N SER A 249 -5.43 22.77 -9.55
CA SER A 249 -6.15 24.01 -9.86
C SER A 249 -7.64 23.80 -10.13
N LEU A 250 -8.05 22.57 -10.39
CA LEU A 250 -9.44 22.19 -10.68
C LEU A 250 -9.94 21.25 -9.57
N PRO A 251 -10.52 21.78 -8.48
CA PRO A 251 -10.91 20.97 -7.32
C PRO A 251 -12.06 19.99 -7.61
N THR A 252 -12.70 20.10 -8.78
CA THR A 252 -13.78 19.24 -9.25
C THR A 252 -13.30 18.01 -10.02
N ASN A 253 -12.00 17.92 -10.32
CA ASN A 253 -11.45 16.72 -10.91
C ASN A 253 -11.47 15.57 -9.91
N THR A 254 -11.43 14.36 -10.44
CA THR A 254 -11.37 13.13 -9.65
C THR A 254 -10.28 12.24 -10.21
N ARG A 255 -9.72 11.36 -9.38
CA ARG A 255 -8.78 10.32 -9.83
C ARG A 255 -9.27 8.96 -9.33
N VAL A 256 -9.40 8.00 -10.24
CA VAL A 256 -9.86 6.64 -9.92
C VAL A 256 -8.65 5.74 -9.76
N GLU A 257 -8.71 4.82 -8.82
CA GLU A 257 -7.76 3.71 -8.73
C GLU A 257 -7.68 2.93 -10.05
N GLN A 258 -6.47 2.50 -10.43
CA GLN A 258 -6.25 1.78 -11.68
C GLN A 258 -6.15 0.27 -11.42
N LEU A 259 -7.27 -0.31 -11.00
CA LEU A 259 -7.52 -1.74 -10.91
C LEU A 259 -8.88 -2.07 -11.57
N PRO A 260 -9.06 -3.27 -12.12
CA PRO A 260 -10.30 -3.71 -12.75
C PRO A 260 -11.39 -4.14 -11.75
#